data_AF-A0A430G3D3-F1
#
_entry.id   AF-A0A430G3D3-F1
#
_cell.length_a   1.000
_cell.length_b   1.000
_cell.length_c   1.000
_cell.angle_alpha   90.00
_cell.angle_beta   90.00
_cell.angle_gamma   90.00
#
_symmetry.space_group_name_H-M   'P 1'
#
loop_
_entity.id
_entity.type
_entity.pdbx_description
1 polymer ?
#
loop_
_entity_poly.entity_id
_entity_poly.type
_entity_poly.pdbx_seq_one_letter_code
_entity_poly.pdbx_strand_id
1 'polypeptide(L)'
;MKIYRNFFYLPDRRFTAHDIARTFFARFTPGDATPGFDAGAFLDGIAARIREAIEPPAATGRLDRTRIEQIYPRIRCRALFGREISLEGRYSPYLMPFLDHQVVAQAMTIPLGLKHAGRFEAALLNAIDPQLAAQPSAYGHDFTGLPSRKHRFGEWSTRVRPVWVRQHSYALRRRLGPMGDEHGGLLSPDYMHRVIDLEFPAMRRFFRMDAITDSGLWRRIANLEYLAAELGSKLV
;
A
#
# COMPACT_ATOMS: atom_id res chain seq x y z
N MET A 1 -1.96 -14.16 1.73
CA MET A 1 -0.69 -14.45 2.44
C MET A 1 0.25 -13.27 2.69
N LYS A 2 -0.09 -12.01 2.36
CA LYS A 2 0.84 -10.85 2.57
C LYS A 2 1.33 -10.66 4.01
N ILE A 3 0.65 -11.23 5.00
CA ILE A 3 0.99 -11.17 6.42
C ILE A 3 2.27 -11.94 6.81
N TYR A 4 2.65 -12.96 6.02
CA TYR A 4 3.87 -13.74 6.22
C TYR A 4 5.11 -13.12 5.57
N ARG A 5 4.97 -11.93 4.97
CA ARG A 5 6.04 -11.25 4.26
C ARG A 5 6.46 -9.98 4.99
N ASN A 6 7.67 -9.50 4.68
CA ASN A 6 8.08 -8.15 5.06
C ASN A 6 7.32 -7.13 4.19
N PHE A 7 6.04 -6.90 4.53
CA PHE A 7 5.13 -6.05 3.78
C PHE A 7 5.69 -4.64 3.55
N PHE A 8 6.38 -4.10 4.57
CA PHE A 8 6.93 -2.76 4.52
C PHE A 8 8.15 -2.66 3.60
N TYR A 9 8.81 -3.78 3.29
CA TYR A 9 10.12 -3.82 2.66
C TYR A 9 11.08 -2.85 3.37
N LEU A 10 11.08 -2.89 4.71
CA LEU A 10 11.96 -2.08 5.54
C LEU A 10 13.01 -2.99 6.20
N PRO A 11 14.24 -2.49 6.40
CA PRO A 11 15.28 -3.23 7.09
C PRO A 11 14.93 -3.43 8.56
N ASP A 12 15.64 -4.35 9.21
CA ASP A 12 15.46 -4.62 10.63
C ASP A 12 16.10 -3.52 11.49
N ARG A 13 15.39 -2.39 11.61
CA ARG A 13 15.78 -1.25 12.43
C ARG A 13 14.54 -0.53 12.94
N ARG A 14 14.77 0.40 13.86
CA ARG A 14 13.69 1.21 14.42
C ARG A 14 13.29 2.37 13.49
N PHE A 15 11.99 2.66 13.44
CA PHE A 15 11.42 3.73 12.60
C PHE A 15 10.35 4.51 13.35
N THR A 16 10.13 5.76 12.96
CA THR A 16 9.02 6.57 13.47
C THR A 16 7.74 6.28 12.68
N ALA A 17 6.57 6.63 13.23
CA ALA A 17 5.31 6.59 12.49
C ALA A 17 5.37 7.44 11.20
N HIS A 18 6.08 8.57 11.23
CA HIS A 18 6.32 9.41 10.05
C HIS A 18 7.16 8.73 8.99
N ASP A 19 8.18 7.96 9.37
CA ASP A 19 8.98 7.19 8.40
C ASP A 19 8.10 6.17 7.66
N ILE A 20 7.18 5.53 8.37
CA ILE A 20 6.22 4.59 7.78
C ILE A 20 5.21 5.34 6.89
N ALA A 21 4.67 6.46 7.37
CA ALA A 21 3.75 7.31 6.62
C ALA A 21 4.37 7.77 5.29
N ARG A 22 5.61 8.27 5.32
CA ARG A 22 6.35 8.66 4.10
C ARG A 22 6.60 7.50 3.16
N THR A 23 6.98 6.34 3.68
CA THR A 23 7.29 5.16 2.85
C THR A 23 6.08 4.68 2.03
N PHE A 24 4.86 4.80 2.59
CA PHE A 24 3.66 4.20 1.99
C PHE A 24 2.69 5.21 1.38
N PHE A 25 2.54 6.37 2.00
CA PHE A 25 1.49 7.33 1.69
C PHE A 25 2.02 8.60 1.00
N ALA A 26 3.32 8.89 1.08
CA ALA A 26 3.94 10.01 0.34
C ALA A 26 4.27 9.64 -1.12
N ARG A 27 3.27 9.13 -1.86
CA ARG A 27 3.38 8.82 -3.30
C ARG A 27 3.08 10.04 -4.18
N PHE A 28 3.55 11.20 -3.77
CA PHE A 28 3.42 12.46 -4.47
C PHE A 28 4.71 13.25 -4.32
N THR A 29 4.89 14.22 -5.19
CA THR A 29 5.98 15.19 -5.18
C THR A 29 5.41 16.57 -4.87
N PRO A 30 6.22 17.50 -4.33
CA PRO A 30 5.78 18.87 -4.13
C PRO A 30 5.25 19.55 -5.40
N GLY A 31 5.71 19.11 -6.58
CA GLY A 31 5.22 19.63 -7.87
C GLY A 31 3.83 19.14 -8.28
N ASP A 32 3.27 18.11 -7.63
CA ASP A 32 1.93 17.60 -7.93
C ASP A 32 0.82 18.38 -7.19
N ALA A 33 1.19 19.08 -6.11
CA ALA A 33 0.25 19.77 -5.25
C ALA A 33 0.22 21.27 -5.55
N THR A 34 -0.93 21.89 -5.31
CA THR A 34 -1.07 23.35 -5.20
C THR A 34 -0.92 23.76 -3.72
N PRO A 35 -0.88 25.06 -3.40
CA PRO A 35 -0.97 25.52 -2.01
C PRO A 35 -2.25 25.08 -1.27
N GLY A 36 -3.28 24.63 -1.99
CA GLY A 36 -4.52 24.12 -1.40
C GLY A 36 -4.36 22.77 -0.70
N PHE A 37 -3.30 22.01 -1.00
CA PHE A 37 -3.01 20.72 -0.37
C PHE A 37 -1.79 20.79 0.56
N ASP A 38 -2.04 20.70 1.87
CA ASP A 38 -0.98 20.60 2.87
C ASP A 38 -0.48 19.15 3.01
N ALA A 39 0.59 18.85 2.28
CA ALA A 39 1.29 17.57 2.34
C ALA A 39 1.84 17.23 3.74
N GLY A 40 2.24 18.25 4.52
CA GLY A 40 2.76 18.07 5.88
C GLY A 40 1.66 17.61 6.81
N ALA A 41 0.57 18.38 6.88
CA ALA A 41 -0.60 18.04 7.68
C ALA A 41 -1.21 16.68 7.30
N PHE A 42 -1.22 16.34 6.00
CA PHE A 42 -1.65 15.02 5.54
C PHE A 42 -0.80 13.89 6.13
N LEU A 43 0.52 14.01 6.09
CA LEU A 43 1.43 13.00 6.65
C LEU A 43 1.38 12.96 8.18
N ASP A 44 1.20 14.10 8.84
CA ASP A 44 1.04 14.18 10.29
C ASP A 44 -0.23 13.46 10.75
N GLY A 45 -1.35 13.66 10.04
CA GLY A 45 -2.60 12.97 10.30
C GLY A 45 -2.49 11.45 10.14
N ILE A 46 -1.78 10.98 9.10
CA ILE A 46 -1.51 9.55 8.92
C ILE A 46 -0.61 9.01 10.04
N ALA A 47 0.45 9.74 10.39
CA ALA A 47 1.35 9.33 11.47
C ALA A 47 0.62 9.27 12.81
N ALA A 48 -0.30 10.19 13.09
CA ALA A 48 -1.15 10.16 14.28
C ALA A 48 -2.01 8.89 14.35
N ARG A 49 -2.73 8.58 13.25
CA ARG A 49 -3.54 7.36 13.16
C ARG A 49 -2.70 6.09 13.32
N ILE A 50 -1.49 6.06 12.76
CA ILE A 50 -0.55 4.95 12.96
C ILE A 50 -0.20 4.80 14.44
N ARG A 51 0.08 5.90 15.15
CA ARG A 51 0.43 5.85 16.58
C ARG A 51 -0.72 5.32 17.44
N GLU A 52 -1.94 5.76 17.16
CA GLU A 52 -3.15 5.34 17.86
C GLU A 52 -3.50 3.87 17.64
N ALA A 53 -3.25 3.34 16.44
CA ALA A 53 -3.65 1.98 16.09
C ALA A 53 -2.73 0.88 16.65
N ILE A 54 -1.45 1.19 16.91
CA ILE A 54 -0.49 0.22 17.48
C ILE A 54 -0.81 0.00 18.97
N GLU A 55 -0.57 -1.20 19.49
CA GLU A 55 -0.83 -1.52 20.90
C GLU A 55 0.46 -1.96 21.64
N PRO A 56 0.76 -1.37 22.81
CA PRO A 56 0.12 -0.16 23.34
C PRO A 56 0.26 1.02 22.36
N PRO A 57 -0.58 2.08 22.45
CA PRO A 57 -0.43 3.27 21.63
C PRO A 57 1.02 3.76 21.63
N ALA A 58 1.51 4.12 20.46
CA ALA A 58 2.89 4.57 20.32
C ALA A 58 3.05 6.02 20.79
N ALA A 59 3.93 6.22 21.76
CA ALA A 59 4.46 7.55 22.07
C ALA A 59 5.21 8.14 20.85
N THR A 60 5.52 9.43 20.91
CA THR A 60 6.42 10.06 19.95
C THR A 60 7.79 9.37 20.02
N GLY A 61 8.31 8.92 18.87
CA GLY A 61 9.62 8.28 18.82
C GLY A 61 9.73 7.11 17.85
N ARG A 62 10.83 6.36 18.01
CA ARG A 62 11.19 5.23 17.16
C ARG A 62 10.62 3.93 17.73
N LEU A 63 9.87 3.21 16.90
CA LEU A 63 9.26 1.92 17.19
C LEU A 63 10.20 0.78 16.82
N ASP A 64 10.18 -0.28 17.63
CA ASP A 64 10.82 -1.53 17.27
C ASP A 64 10.19 -2.17 16.02
N ARG A 65 10.92 -3.13 15.45
CA ARG A 65 10.51 -3.74 14.20
C ARG A 65 9.21 -4.53 14.31
N THR A 66 8.99 -5.24 15.42
CA THR A 66 7.81 -6.06 15.68
C THR A 66 6.55 -5.19 15.70
N ARG A 67 6.59 -4.04 16.37
CA ARG A 67 5.49 -3.06 16.41
C ARG A 67 5.23 -2.45 15.04
N ILE A 68 6.25 -2.22 14.22
CA ILE A 68 6.07 -1.76 12.84
C ILE A 68 5.31 -2.81 12.00
N GLU A 69 5.55 -4.11 12.21
CA GLU A 69 4.81 -5.15 11.47
C GLU A 69 3.30 -5.12 11.75
N GLN A 70 2.91 -4.79 12.98
CA GLN A 70 1.50 -4.69 13.37
C GLN A 70 0.74 -3.59 12.64
N ILE A 71 1.43 -2.59 12.08
CA ILE A 71 0.80 -1.51 11.32
C ILE A 71 0.05 -2.08 10.11
N TYR A 72 0.55 -3.15 9.48
CA TYR A 72 -0.09 -3.73 8.30
C TYR A 72 -1.50 -4.26 8.60
N PRO A 73 -1.69 -5.22 9.52
CA PRO A 73 -3.04 -5.69 9.85
C PRO A 73 -3.92 -4.60 10.48
N ARG A 74 -3.36 -3.74 11.35
CA ARG A 74 -4.16 -2.79 12.14
C ARG A 74 -4.62 -1.54 11.40
N ILE A 75 -3.80 -1.02 10.49
CA ILE A 75 -4.16 0.15 9.67
C ILE A 75 -4.63 -0.32 8.30
N ARG A 76 -3.79 -1.08 7.58
CA ARG A 76 -4.01 -1.30 6.16
C ARG A 76 -5.13 -2.31 5.93
N CYS A 77 -5.10 -3.47 6.59
CA CYS A 77 -6.17 -4.47 6.42
C CYS A 77 -7.51 -3.95 6.95
N ARG A 78 -7.53 -3.25 8.08
CA ARG A 78 -8.75 -2.61 8.59
C ARG A 78 -9.34 -1.60 7.58
N ALA A 79 -8.51 -0.74 6.99
CA ALA A 79 -8.97 0.25 6.03
C ALA A 79 -9.41 -0.36 4.68
N LEU A 80 -8.73 -1.41 4.21
CA LEU A 80 -9.07 -2.07 2.94
C LEU A 80 -10.31 -2.95 3.08
N PHE A 81 -10.32 -3.82 4.09
CA PHE A 81 -11.28 -4.91 4.14
C PHE A 81 -12.36 -4.71 5.20
N GLY A 82 -12.20 -3.78 6.14
CA GLY A 82 -13.18 -3.61 7.22
C GLY A 82 -14.58 -3.30 6.69
N ARG A 83 -14.68 -2.43 5.67
CA ARG A 83 -15.95 -2.13 5.00
C ARG A 83 -16.46 -3.31 4.18
N GLU A 84 -15.60 -3.97 3.41
CA GLU A 84 -15.97 -5.13 2.59
C GLU A 84 -16.54 -6.27 3.46
N ILE A 85 -15.82 -6.67 4.52
CA ILE A 85 -16.30 -7.68 5.48
C ILE A 85 -17.66 -7.28 6.05
N SER A 86 -17.84 -6.01 6.43
CA SER A 86 -19.07 -5.54 7.06
C SER A 86 -20.26 -5.48 6.11
N LEU A 87 -20.02 -5.37 4.80
CA LEU A 87 -21.06 -5.35 3.77
C LEU A 87 -21.36 -6.77 3.30
N GLU A 88 -20.34 -7.49 2.83
CA GLU A 88 -20.49 -8.86 2.31
C GLU A 88 -20.99 -9.83 3.39
N GLY A 89 -20.50 -9.68 4.62
CA GLY A 89 -20.93 -10.50 5.76
C GLY A 89 -22.41 -10.36 6.14
N ARG A 90 -23.13 -9.35 5.61
CA ARG A 90 -24.59 -9.22 5.78
C ARG A 90 -25.38 -10.10 4.81
N TYR A 91 -24.81 -10.41 3.66
CA TYR A 91 -25.50 -11.06 2.55
C TYR A 91 -25.05 -12.50 2.33
N SER A 92 -23.85 -12.87 2.79
CA SER A 92 -23.32 -14.23 2.70
C SER A 92 -22.25 -14.47 3.76
N PRO A 93 -22.03 -15.73 4.20
CA PRO A 93 -20.81 -16.09 4.90
C PRO A 93 -19.58 -15.65 4.08
N TYR A 94 -18.73 -14.83 4.68
CA TYR A 94 -17.53 -14.31 4.05
C TYR A 94 -16.35 -14.49 5.01
N LEU A 95 -15.31 -15.20 4.56
CA LEU A 95 -14.15 -15.56 5.38
C LEU A 95 -12.85 -15.07 4.75
N MET A 96 -12.03 -14.41 5.55
CA MET A 96 -10.65 -14.09 5.20
C MET A 96 -9.67 -14.76 6.16
N PRO A 97 -9.25 -16.01 5.86
CA PRO A 97 -8.52 -16.84 6.82
C PRO A 97 -7.16 -16.22 7.23
N PHE A 98 -6.51 -15.48 6.32
CA PHE A 98 -5.22 -14.83 6.62
C PHE A 98 -5.33 -13.52 7.40
N LEU A 99 -6.55 -13.07 7.71
CA LEU A 99 -6.82 -11.93 8.59
C LEU A 99 -7.43 -12.36 9.92
N ASP A 100 -7.58 -13.67 10.16
CA ASP A 100 -7.94 -14.18 11.47
C ASP A 100 -6.91 -13.73 12.51
N HIS A 101 -7.41 -13.42 13.71
CA HIS A 101 -6.60 -12.88 14.80
C HIS A 101 -5.48 -13.84 15.26
N GLN A 102 -5.70 -15.15 15.27
CA GLN A 102 -4.70 -16.13 15.66
C GLN A 102 -3.63 -16.26 14.59
N VAL A 103 -4.06 -16.31 13.32
CA VAL A 103 -3.14 -16.34 12.18
C VAL A 103 -2.27 -15.08 12.16
N VAL A 104 -2.85 -13.91 12.40
CA VAL A 104 -2.13 -12.64 12.51
C VAL A 104 -1.14 -12.68 13.67
N ALA A 105 -1.59 -13.09 14.86
CA ALA A 105 -0.74 -13.15 16.05
C ALA A 105 0.47 -14.07 15.84
N GLN A 106 0.26 -15.27 15.28
CA GLN A 106 1.34 -16.20 14.94
C GLN A 106 2.25 -15.64 13.84
N ALA A 107 1.69 -14.99 12.82
CA ALA A 107 2.51 -14.37 11.78
C ALA A 107 3.44 -13.27 12.34
N MET A 108 3.06 -12.59 13.42
CA MET A 108 3.89 -11.58 14.08
C MET A 108 5.05 -12.17 14.91
N THR A 109 5.06 -13.47 15.22
CA THR A 109 6.17 -14.13 15.94
C THR A 109 7.28 -14.61 15.01
N ILE A 110 7.01 -14.69 13.70
CA ILE A 110 7.98 -15.18 12.72
C ILE A 110 9.17 -14.21 12.64
N PRO A 111 10.43 -14.69 12.78
CA PRO A 111 11.61 -13.87 12.61
C PRO A 111 11.62 -13.13 11.26
N LEU A 112 11.90 -11.83 11.26
CA LEU A 112 11.85 -11.00 10.05
C LEU A 112 12.70 -11.57 8.89
N GLY A 113 13.84 -12.18 9.21
CA GLY A 113 14.72 -12.82 8.24
C GLY A 113 14.03 -13.88 7.38
N LEU A 114 13.03 -14.59 7.92
CA LEU A 114 12.24 -15.59 7.21
C LEU A 114 11.13 -14.97 6.36
N LYS A 115 10.69 -13.76 6.66
CA LYS A 115 9.68 -13.02 5.90
C LYS A 115 10.24 -12.38 4.62
N HIS A 116 11.55 -12.40 4.45
CA HIS A 116 12.23 -11.86 3.27
C HIS A 116 12.05 -12.76 2.06
N ALA A 117 11.84 -12.13 0.90
CA ALA A 117 11.66 -12.77 -0.40
C ALA A 117 10.56 -13.82 -0.44
N GLY A 118 9.59 -13.77 0.50
CA GLY A 118 8.56 -14.79 0.62
C GLY A 118 9.10 -16.16 1.07
N ARG A 119 10.28 -16.24 1.69
CA ARG A 119 10.90 -17.52 2.08
C ARG A 119 10.01 -18.36 2.99
N PHE A 120 9.44 -17.77 4.03
CA PHE A 120 8.51 -18.47 4.92
C PHE A 120 7.21 -18.83 4.20
N GLU A 121 6.66 -17.92 3.40
CA GLU A 121 5.44 -18.14 2.61
C GLU A 121 5.59 -19.34 1.68
N ALA A 122 6.71 -19.42 0.95
CA ALA A 122 7.03 -20.52 0.07
C ALA A 122 7.15 -21.86 0.83
N ALA A 123 7.93 -21.86 1.92
CA ALA A 123 8.12 -23.05 2.74
C ALA A 123 6.79 -23.54 3.36
N LEU A 124 5.93 -22.62 3.79
CA LEU A 124 4.61 -22.94 4.34
C LEU A 124 3.70 -23.54 3.27
N LEU A 125 3.62 -22.92 2.09
CA LEU A 125 2.80 -23.45 0.99
C LEU A 125 3.28 -24.83 0.56
N ASN A 126 4.58 -25.01 0.37
CA ASN A 126 5.15 -26.28 -0.05
C ASN A 126 4.98 -27.37 1.02
N ALA A 127 4.95 -27.02 2.31
CA ALA A 127 4.68 -27.97 3.38
C ALA A 127 3.20 -28.36 3.47
N ILE A 128 2.27 -27.46 3.09
CA ILE A 128 0.82 -27.71 3.11
C ILE A 128 0.40 -28.50 1.86
N ASP A 129 0.78 -28.01 0.68
CA ASP A 129 0.39 -28.57 -0.60
C ASP A 129 1.50 -28.32 -1.66
N PRO A 130 2.36 -29.32 -1.92
CA PRO A 130 3.40 -29.23 -2.94
C PRO A 130 2.86 -29.01 -4.36
N GLN A 131 1.67 -29.53 -4.69
CA GLN A 131 1.09 -29.39 -6.03
C GLN A 131 0.61 -27.95 -6.26
N LEU A 132 0.00 -27.34 -5.24
CA LEU A 132 -0.36 -25.92 -5.26
C LEU A 132 0.90 -25.05 -5.29
N ALA A 133 1.93 -25.41 -4.52
CA ALA A 133 3.19 -24.68 -4.49
C ALA A 133 3.92 -24.68 -5.85
N ALA A 134 3.74 -25.71 -6.68
CA ALA A 134 4.30 -25.79 -8.03
C ALA A 134 3.63 -24.88 -9.05
N GLN A 135 2.47 -24.28 -8.72
CA GLN A 135 1.78 -23.38 -9.63
C GLN A 135 2.54 -22.05 -9.80
N PRO A 136 2.53 -21.46 -11.01
CA PRO A 136 3.18 -20.17 -11.23
C PRO A 136 2.50 -19.07 -10.42
N SER A 137 3.27 -18.37 -9.59
CA SER A 137 2.76 -17.21 -8.87
C SER A 137 2.76 -15.95 -9.75
N ALA A 138 2.01 -14.94 -9.35
CA ALA A 138 2.07 -13.60 -9.93
C ALA A 138 3.47 -12.94 -9.85
N TYR A 139 4.41 -13.54 -9.11
CA TYR A 139 5.79 -13.07 -9.00
C TYR A 139 6.74 -13.74 -10.02
N GLY A 140 6.21 -14.56 -10.93
CA GLY A 140 6.97 -15.22 -12.00
C GLY A 140 7.89 -16.34 -11.53
N HIS A 141 7.61 -16.93 -10.37
CA HIS A 141 8.25 -18.14 -9.85
C HIS A 141 7.25 -18.97 -9.04
N ASP A 142 7.49 -20.27 -8.90
CA ASP A 142 6.73 -21.15 -8.02
C ASP A 142 7.21 -21.05 -6.55
N PHE A 143 6.52 -21.74 -5.65
CA PHE A 143 6.79 -21.77 -4.21
C PHE A 143 7.45 -23.07 -3.73
N THR A 144 7.83 -23.97 -4.66
CA THR A 144 8.43 -25.27 -4.31
C THR A 144 9.88 -25.13 -3.83
N GLY A 145 10.56 -24.10 -4.36
CA GLY A 145 11.97 -23.84 -4.12
C GLY A 145 12.25 -22.58 -3.34
N LEU A 146 13.54 -22.32 -3.11
CA LEU A 146 13.98 -21.03 -2.61
C LEU A 146 13.69 -19.92 -3.63
N PRO A 147 13.36 -18.70 -3.19
CA PRO A 147 13.17 -17.58 -4.08
C PRO A 147 14.40 -17.33 -4.95
N SER A 148 14.19 -17.05 -6.23
CA SER A 148 15.28 -16.85 -7.19
C SER A 148 16.26 -15.76 -6.73
N ARG A 149 17.55 -15.88 -7.10
CA ARG A 149 18.58 -14.89 -6.75
C ARG A 149 18.19 -13.48 -7.22
N LYS A 150 17.58 -13.37 -8.41
CA LYS A 150 17.05 -12.12 -8.96
C LYS A 150 15.98 -11.52 -8.06
N HIS A 151 15.00 -12.32 -7.60
CA HIS A 151 13.95 -11.86 -6.70
C HIS A 151 14.52 -11.40 -5.35
N ARG A 152 15.44 -12.18 -4.78
CA ARG A 152 16.12 -11.84 -3.52
C ARG A 152 16.88 -10.53 -3.61
N PHE A 153 17.62 -10.32 -4.70
CA PHE A 153 18.36 -9.08 -4.91
C PHE A 153 17.42 -7.89 -5.15
N GLY A 154 16.36 -8.07 -5.94
CA GLY A 154 15.33 -7.05 -6.16
C GLY A 154 14.69 -6.59 -4.86
N GLU A 155 14.28 -7.54 -4.01
CA GLU A 155 13.74 -7.24 -2.70
C GLU A 155 14.78 -6.56 -1.79
N TRP A 156 15.98 -7.13 -1.69
CA TRP A 156 17.05 -6.59 -0.86
C TRP A 156 17.38 -5.14 -1.24
N SER A 157 17.53 -4.86 -2.53
CA SER A 157 17.82 -3.52 -3.05
C SER A 157 16.71 -2.53 -2.72
N THR A 158 15.45 -2.97 -2.66
CA THR A 158 14.33 -2.13 -2.24
C THR A 158 14.36 -1.90 -0.74
N ARG A 159 14.70 -2.94 0.03
CA ARG A 159 14.72 -2.93 1.49
C ARG A 159 15.82 -2.06 2.08
N VAL A 160 17.04 -2.09 1.52
CA VAL A 160 18.16 -1.33 2.08
C VAL A 160 18.10 0.17 1.79
N ARG A 161 17.23 0.60 0.86
CA ARG A 161 17.08 2.02 0.51
C ARG A 161 16.58 2.82 1.71
N PRO A 162 17.25 3.93 2.06
CA PRO A 162 16.72 4.89 3.03
C PRO A 162 15.33 5.38 2.65
N VAL A 163 14.51 5.74 3.64
CA VAL A 163 13.11 6.15 3.44
C VAL A 163 13.00 7.33 2.46
N TRP A 164 13.85 8.33 2.62
CA TRP A 164 13.89 9.49 1.71
C TRP A 164 14.26 9.07 0.29
N VAL A 165 15.29 8.22 0.10
CA VAL A 165 15.66 7.69 -1.22
C VAL A 165 14.49 6.92 -1.84
N ARG A 166 13.75 6.14 -1.04
CA ARG A 166 12.60 5.40 -1.54
C ARG A 166 11.52 6.33 -2.07
N GLN A 167 11.21 7.40 -1.34
CA GLN A 167 10.27 8.44 -1.77
C GLN A 167 10.74 9.11 -3.07
N HIS A 168 11.98 9.56 -3.14
CA HIS A 168 12.52 10.21 -4.35
C HIS A 168 12.67 9.24 -5.53
N SER A 169 13.03 7.99 -5.28
CA SER A 169 13.13 6.97 -6.34
C SER A 169 11.77 6.62 -6.92
N TYR A 170 10.71 6.63 -6.10
CA TYR A 170 9.34 6.50 -6.58
C TYR A 170 8.97 7.70 -7.45
N ALA A 171 9.24 8.92 -6.99
CA ALA A 171 9.00 10.15 -7.76
C ALA A 171 9.72 10.14 -9.12
N LEU A 172 10.98 9.70 -9.16
CA LEU A 172 11.77 9.61 -10.38
C LEU A 172 11.23 8.52 -11.32
N ARG A 173 10.99 7.31 -10.79
CA ARG A 173 10.45 6.20 -11.59
C ARG A 173 9.09 6.55 -12.20
N ARG A 174 8.27 7.29 -11.45
CA ARG A 174 7.01 7.85 -11.94
C ARG A 174 7.22 8.82 -13.09
N ARG A 175 8.09 9.82 -12.94
CA ARG A 175 8.35 10.82 -13.99
C ARG A 175 8.86 10.20 -15.29
N LEU A 176 9.58 9.09 -15.18
CA LEU A 176 10.16 8.36 -16.31
C LEU A 176 9.24 7.25 -16.85
N GLY A 177 8.17 6.91 -16.14
CA GLY A 177 7.25 5.85 -16.54
C GLY A 177 6.19 6.37 -17.51
N PRO A 178 5.80 5.59 -18.54
CA PRO A 178 4.67 5.98 -19.37
C PRO A 178 3.37 5.97 -18.55
N MET A 179 2.45 6.87 -18.89
CA MET A 179 1.09 6.85 -18.34
C MET A 179 0.35 5.65 -18.95
N GLY A 180 0.52 4.48 -18.32
CA GLY A 180 -0.03 3.22 -18.80
C GLY A 180 -1.39 2.91 -18.17
N ASP A 181 -2.28 2.33 -18.97
CA ASP A 181 -3.50 1.72 -18.48
C ASP A 181 -3.29 0.22 -18.23
N GLU A 182 -3.04 -0.15 -16.97
CA GLU A 182 -2.87 -1.54 -16.55
C GLU A 182 -4.16 -2.39 -16.75
N HIS A 183 -5.31 -1.79 -17.08
CA HIS A 183 -6.60 -2.48 -17.20
C HIS A 183 -7.30 -2.30 -18.56
N GLY A 184 -6.58 -1.92 -19.62
CA GLY A 184 -7.07 -2.12 -20.99
C GLY A 184 -8.17 -1.15 -21.47
N GLY A 185 -8.01 0.16 -21.26
CA GLY A 185 -8.80 1.22 -21.88
C GLY A 185 -9.69 2.03 -20.92
N LEU A 186 -9.81 1.61 -19.67
CA LEU A 186 -10.61 2.28 -18.62
C LEU A 186 -10.08 3.66 -18.22
N LEU A 187 -8.84 4.02 -18.61
CA LEU A 187 -8.31 5.37 -18.44
C LEU A 187 -8.29 6.21 -19.72
N SER A 188 -8.87 5.70 -20.81
CA SER A 188 -9.02 6.52 -22.02
C SER A 188 -9.91 7.74 -21.73
N PRO A 189 -9.60 8.92 -22.31
CA PRO A 189 -10.50 10.08 -22.23
C PRO A 189 -11.93 9.76 -22.69
N ASP A 190 -12.08 8.89 -23.69
CA ASP A 190 -13.37 8.44 -24.23
C ASP A 190 -14.23 7.68 -23.23
N TYR A 191 -13.61 6.97 -22.29
CA TYR A 191 -14.33 6.35 -21.19
C TYR A 191 -14.51 7.32 -20.03
N MET A 192 -13.44 8.02 -19.63
CA MET A 192 -13.41 8.79 -18.40
C MET A 192 -14.33 10.02 -18.42
N HIS A 193 -14.57 10.66 -19.57
CA HIS A 193 -15.52 11.79 -19.67
C HIS A 193 -16.97 11.39 -19.32
N ARG A 194 -17.28 10.09 -19.35
CA ARG A 194 -18.60 9.57 -18.97
C ARG A 194 -18.77 9.48 -17.45
N VAL A 195 -17.67 9.51 -16.71
CA VAL A 195 -17.63 9.26 -15.25
C VAL A 195 -17.27 10.53 -14.48
N ILE A 196 -16.33 11.33 -14.99
CA ILE A 196 -15.91 12.58 -14.36
C ILE A 196 -15.73 13.69 -15.40
N ASP A 197 -15.77 14.93 -14.93
CA ASP A 197 -15.25 16.06 -15.69
C ASP A 197 -13.71 15.98 -15.76
N LEU A 198 -13.18 15.88 -16.98
CA LEU A 198 -11.74 15.79 -17.23
C LEU A 198 -10.99 17.09 -16.97
N GLU A 199 -11.71 18.19 -16.74
CA GLU A 199 -11.13 19.43 -16.22
C GLU A 199 -10.95 19.43 -14.70
N PHE A 200 -11.38 18.39 -13.98
CA PHE A 200 -11.19 18.25 -12.54
C PHE A 200 -11.54 19.52 -11.73
N PRO A 201 -12.75 20.10 -11.89
CA PRO A 201 -13.11 21.37 -11.28
C PRO A 201 -12.94 21.38 -9.75
N ALA A 202 -13.18 20.26 -9.06
CA ALA A 202 -12.97 20.18 -7.62
C ALA A 202 -11.48 19.95 -7.26
N MET A 203 -10.82 19.02 -7.94
CA MET A 203 -9.47 18.57 -7.57
C MET A 203 -8.34 19.47 -8.07
N ARG A 204 -8.53 20.29 -9.11
CA ARG A 204 -7.54 21.29 -9.56
C ARG A 204 -7.18 22.30 -8.48
N ARG A 205 -8.07 22.53 -7.50
CA ARG A 205 -7.78 23.36 -6.32
C ARG A 205 -6.65 22.78 -5.47
N PHE A 206 -6.47 21.46 -5.45
CA PHE A 206 -5.53 20.74 -4.58
C PHE A 206 -4.33 20.18 -5.34
N PHE A 207 -4.53 19.79 -6.60
CA PHE A 207 -3.53 19.11 -7.41
C PHE A 207 -3.31 19.80 -8.75
N ARG A 208 -2.05 19.84 -9.19
CA ARG A 208 -1.66 20.30 -10.52
C ARG A 208 -1.81 19.13 -11.49
N MET A 209 -3.02 18.98 -12.05
CA MET A 209 -3.36 17.85 -12.92
C MET A 209 -2.39 17.69 -14.09
N ASP A 210 -1.91 18.79 -14.66
CA ASP A 210 -0.98 18.80 -15.80
C ASP A 210 0.43 18.27 -15.42
N ALA A 211 0.78 18.27 -14.14
CA ALA A 211 2.04 17.71 -13.64
C ALA A 211 1.94 16.20 -13.33
N ILE A 212 0.73 15.61 -13.38
CA ILE A 212 0.49 14.25 -12.92
C ILE A 212 0.75 13.23 -14.03
N THR A 213 1.90 12.56 -13.95
CA THR A 213 2.33 11.53 -14.92
C THR A 213 2.21 10.08 -14.42
N ASP A 214 1.54 9.83 -13.30
CA ASP A 214 1.31 8.46 -12.76
C ASP A 214 -0.16 8.12 -12.81
N SER A 215 -0.49 7.06 -13.57
CA SER A 215 -1.87 6.59 -13.73
C SER A 215 -2.49 6.16 -12.40
N GLY A 216 -1.69 5.64 -11.46
CA GLY A 216 -2.16 5.26 -10.13
C GLY A 216 -2.59 6.46 -9.26
N LEU A 217 -1.85 7.56 -9.29
CA LEU A 217 -2.20 8.81 -8.61
C LEU A 217 -3.37 9.49 -9.31
N TRP A 218 -3.33 9.57 -10.64
CA TRP A 218 -4.42 10.12 -11.44
C TRP A 218 -5.74 9.43 -11.13
N ARG A 219 -5.78 8.09 -11.08
CA ARG A 219 -6.97 7.31 -10.69
C ARG A 219 -7.50 7.66 -9.29
N ARG A 220 -6.60 7.87 -8.32
CA ARG A 220 -7.02 8.25 -6.96
C ARG A 220 -7.65 9.64 -6.96
N ILE A 221 -7.09 10.57 -7.71
CA ILE A 221 -7.62 11.93 -7.83
C ILE A 221 -8.95 11.93 -8.61
N ALA A 222 -9.05 11.15 -9.69
CA ALA A 222 -10.30 10.91 -10.42
C ALA A 222 -11.41 10.36 -9.51
N ASN A 223 -11.10 9.43 -8.61
CA ASN A 223 -12.07 8.97 -7.62
C ASN A 223 -12.48 10.08 -6.64
N LEU A 224 -11.55 10.96 -6.23
CA LEU A 224 -11.89 12.10 -5.38
C LEU A 224 -12.75 13.13 -6.13
N GLU A 225 -12.49 13.36 -7.41
CA GLU A 225 -13.31 14.22 -8.28
C GLU A 225 -14.73 13.66 -8.40
N TYR A 226 -14.85 12.37 -8.71
CA TYR A 226 -16.13 11.68 -8.76
C TYR A 226 -16.91 11.82 -7.44
N LEU A 227 -16.23 11.55 -6.31
CA LEU A 227 -16.85 11.71 -4.99
C LEU A 227 -17.24 13.16 -4.70
N ALA A 228 -16.45 14.14 -5.13
CA ALA A 228 -16.79 15.55 -4.97
C ALA A 228 -18.01 15.94 -5.82
N ALA A 229 -18.15 15.40 -7.04
CA ALA A 229 -19.32 15.63 -7.87
C ALA A 229 -20.59 15.01 -7.26
N GLU A 230 -20.51 13.75 -6.80
CA GLU A 230 -21.65 13.01 -6.24
C GLU A 230 -22.05 13.45 -4.83
N LEU A 231 -21.08 13.85 -4.00
CA LEU A 231 -21.29 14.20 -2.59
C LEU A 231 -21.18 15.70 -2.31
N GLY A 232 -20.72 16.51 -3.26
CA GLY A 232 -20.46 17.94 -3.07
C GLY A 232 -21.70 18.75 -2.71
N SER A 233 -22.90 18.29 -3.08
CA SER A 233 -24.18 18.89 -2.64
C SER A 233 -24.56 18.56 -1.19
N LYS A 234 -23.85 17.62 -0.53
CA LYS A 234 -24.13 17.13 0.83
C LYS A 234 -23.03 17.49 1.85
N LEU A 235 -21.98 18.20 1.43
CA LEU A 235 -20.83 18.58 2.26
C LEU A 235 -20.71 20.10 2.48
N VAL A 236 -21.77 20.86 2.15
CA VAL A 236 -21.94 22.27 2.51
C VAL A 236 -22.73 22.37 3.81
#